data_AF-A0A662R712-F1
#
_entry.id   AF-A0A662R712-F1
#
_cell.length_a   1.000
_cell.length_b   1.000
_cell.length_c   1.000
_cell.angle_alpha   90.00
_cell.angle_beta   90.00
_cell.angle_gamma   90.00
#
_symmetry.space_group_name_H-M   'P 1'
#
loop_
_entity.id
_entity.type
_entity.pdbx_description
1 polymer ?
#
loop_
_entity_poly.entity_id
_entity_poly.type
_entity_poly.pdbx_seq_one_letter_code
_entity_poly.pdbx_strand_id
1 'polypeptide(L)'
;MAKGSNPFEPVILCFCGGIHIGFSILDHIMVPEHRVLDDDEIEEILSKYNIEKEKLSKILTSDPVIKEIGANAGDVVEITRKSETTGESKFYRLVIE
;
A
#
# COMPACT_ATOMS: atom_id res chain seq x y z
N MET A 1 -22.99 -6.33 -8.15
CA MET A 1 -21.51 -6.33 -8.10
C MET A 1 -21.01 -4.91 -8.17
N ALA A 2 -20.49 -4.36 -7.06
CA ALA A 2 -19.85 -3.05 -7.07
C ALA A 2 -18.50 -3.18 -7.79
N LYS A 3 -18.37 -2.53 -8.96
CA LYS A 3 -17.09 -2.42 -9.64
C LYS A 3 -16.22 -1.52 -8.76
N GLY A 4 -15.24 -2.11 -8.07
CA GLY A 4 -14.24 -1.36 -7.34
C GLY A 4 -13.58 -0.35 -8.28
N SER A 5 -13.58 0.90 -7.86
CA SER A 5 -13.06 2.06 -8.59
C SER A 5 -11.53 2.10 -8.58
N ASN A 6 -10.87 0.96 -8.83
CA ASN A 6 -9.44 0.94 -9.11
C ASN A 6 -9.29 0.69 -10.62
N PRO A 7 -8.91 1.70 -11.43
CA PRO A 7 -8.76 1.52 -12.86
C PRO A 7 -7.71 0.44 -13.11
N PHE A 8 -8.15 -0.68 -13.69
CA PHE A 8 -7.29 -1.82 -14.04
C PHE A 8 -6.50 -1.57 -15.33
N GLU A 9 -6.69 -0.40 -15.96
CA GLU A 9 -5.98 0.01 -17.16
C GLU A 9 -4.84 0.95 -16.78
N PRO A 10 -3.57 0.63 -17.13
CA PRO A 10 -2.48 1.57 -16.95
C PRO A 10 -2.78 2.82 -17.79
N VAL A 11 -2.51 4.01 -17.26
CA VAL A 11 -2.63 5.27 -18.00
C VAL A 11 -1.71 5.15 -19.23
N ILE A 12 -2.29 4.85 -20.39
CA ILE A 12 -1.55 4.62 -21.63
C ILE A 12 -0.82 5.92 -21.99
N LEU A 13 0.49 5.76 -22.05
CA LEU A 13 1.48 6.74 -22.46
C LEU A 13 1.21 7.18 -23.92
N CYS A 14 0.52 8.31 -24.12
CA CYS A 14 0.33 8.90 -25.43
C CYS A 14 1.57 9.75 -25.77
N PHE A 15 2.40 9.26 -26.69
CA PHE A 15 3.58 9.96 -27.21
C PHE A 15 3.16 11.10 -28.15
N CYS A 16 3.05 12.32 -27.64
CA CYS A 16 3.12 13.53 -28.46
C CYS A 16 3.68 14.68 -27.60
N GLY A 17 4.72 15.35 -28.09
CA GLY A 17 5.58 16.24 -27.33
C GLY A 17 4.84 17.27 -26.45
N GLY A 18 5.15 17.23 -25.16
CA GLY A 18 4.61 18.12 -24.13
C GLY A 18 4.82 17.46 -22.77
N ILE A 19 5.34 18.21 -21.81
CA ILE A 19 5.75 17.78 -20.46
C ILE A 19 4.86 16.62 -19.93
N HIS A 20 5.44 15.44 -19.80
CA HIS A 20 4.81 14.31 -19.10
C HIS A 20 4.76 14.65 -17.61
N ILE A 21 3.62 15.19 -17.16
CA ILE A 21 3.29 15.20 -15.74
C ILE A 21 2.89 13.76 -15.43
N GLY A 22 3.87 12.92 -15.10
CA GLY A 22 3.62 11.55 -14.68
C GLY A 22 2.68 11.56 -13.48
N PHE A 23 1.54 10.93 -13.62
CA PHE A 23 0.62 10.72 -12.51
C PHE A 23 1.13 9.56 -11.67
N SER A 24 1.70 9.85 -10.50
CA SER A 24 2.04 8.83 -9.50
C SER A 24 0.80 8.48 -8.70
N ILE A 25 0.58 7.19 -8.43
CA ILE A 25 -0.63 6.74 -7.70
C ILE A 25 -0.53 7.13 -6.22
N LEU A 26 0.70 7.21 -5.69
CA LEU A 26 0.98 7.65 -4.31
C LEU A 26 0.57 9.10 -4.02
N ASP A 27 0.57 10.00 -5.00
CA ASP A 27 0.25 11.43 -4.81
C ASP A 27 -1.27 11.70 -4.71
N HIS A 28 -2.11 10.67 -4.86
CA HIS A 28 -3.55 10.84 -4.85
C HIS A 28 -4.10 10.98 -3.42
N ILE A 29 -4.96 11.98 -3.19
CA ILE A 29 -5.54 12.31 -1.87
C ILE A 29 -6.25 11.14 -1.17
N MET A 30 -6.79 10.17 -1.92
CA MET A 30 -7.46 8.98 -1.35
C MET A 30 -6.51 7.82 -1.07
N VAL A 31 -5.25 7.90 -1.49
CA VAL A 31 -4.25 6.86 -1.22
C VAL A 31 -3.47 7.28 0.03
N PRO A 32 -3.61 6.54 1.14
CA PRO A 32 -2.85 6.81 2.36
C PRO A 32 -1.35 6.52 2.15
N GLU A 33 -0.53 6.97 3.09
CA GLU A 33 0.92 6.72 3.04
C GLU A 33 1.22 5.25 3.35
N HIS A 34 2.02 4.59 2.49
CA HIS A 34 2.43 3.20 2.62
C HIS A 34 3.94 3.12 2.84
N ARG A 35 4.38 2.36 3.84
CA ARG A 35 5.80 2.15 4.17
C ARG A 35 6.07 0.66 4.36
N VAL A 36 7.16 0.15 3.80
CA VAL A 36 7.66 -1.20 4.09
C VAL A 36 8.36 -1.19 5.44
N LEU A 37 8.02 -2.15 6.30
CA LEU A 37 8.64 -2.32 7.62
C LEU A 37 9.85 -3.24 7.54
N ASP A 38 10.85 -2.95 8.38
CA ASP A 38 12.00 -3.82 8.59
C ASP A 38 11.64 -5.03 9.47
N ASP A 39 12.45 -6.10 9.41
CA ASP A 39 12.21 -7.34 10.16
C ASP A 39 12.12 -7.11 11.69
N ASP A 40 12.96 -6.22 12.23
CA ASP A 40 12.94 -5.85 13.65
C ASP A 40 11.61 -5.20 14.05
N GLU A 41 11.12 -4.21 13.27
CA GLU A 41 9.84 -3.53 13.52
C GLU A 41 8.68 -4.54 13.44
N ILE A 42 8.76 -5.50 12.52
CA ILE A 42 7.75 -6.54 12.36
C ILE A 42 7.65 -7.42 13.61
N GLU A 43 8.78 -7.86 14.18
CA GLU A 43 8.79 -8.65 15.40
C GLU A 43 8.22 -7.89 16.60
N GLU A 44 8.53 -6.60 16.73
CA GLU A 44 7.97 -5.74 17.76
C GLU A 44 6.44 -5.63 17.64
N ILE A 45 5.92 -5.44 16.43
CA ILE A 45 4.48 -5.32 16.17
C ILE A 45 3.77 -6.64 16.47
N LEU A 46 4.31 -7.77 16.00
CA LEU A 46 3.74 -9.10 16.24
C LEU A 46 3.70 -9.42 17.73
N SER A 47 4.76 -9.05 18.47
CA SER A 47 4.85 -9.21 19.91
C SER A 47 3.85 -8.31 20.65
N LYS A 48 3.73 -7.04 20.22
CA LYS A 48 2.82 -6.05 20.82
C LYS A 48 1.36 -6.43 20.71
N TYR A 49 0.95 -6.95 19.56
CA TYR A 49 -0.44 -7.39 19.34
C TYR A 49 -0.65 -8.88 19.66
N ASN A 50 0.43 -9.61 19.96
CA ASN A 50 0.44 -11.05 20.21
C ASN A 50 -0.29 -11.86 19.11
N ILE A 51 -0.02 -11.51 17.85
CA ILE A 51 -0.61 -12.13 16.67
C ILE A 51 0.48 -12.76 15.78
N GLU A 52 0.07 -13.70 14.95
CA GLU A 52 0.93 -14.33 13.94
C GLU A 52 0.90 -13.52 12.63
N LYS A 53 1.98 -13.56 11.84
CA LYS A 53 2.07 -12.87 10.52
C LYS A 53 0.88 -13.22 9.61
N GLU A 54 0.42 -14.46 9.65
CA GLU A 54 -0.66 -14.97 8.81
C GLU A 54 -2.04 -14.36 9.10
N LYS A 55 -2.22 -13.81 10.32
CA LYS A 55 -3.45 -13.15 10.76
C LYS A 55 -3.52 -11.69 10.34
N LEU A 56 -2.42 -11.12 9.83
CA LEU A 56 -2.41 -9.77 9.27
C LEU A 56 -3.30 -9.70 8.02
N SER A 57 -3.84 -8.51 7.77
CA SER A 57 -4.60 -8.26 6.55
C SER A 57 -3.73 -8.50 5.33
N LYS A 58 -4.20 -9.25 4.34
CA LYS A 58 -3.37 -9.63 3.18
C LYS A 58 -3.53 -8.61 2.05
N ILE A 59 -2.45 -8.35 1.31
CA ILE A 59 -2.45 -7.53 0.08
C ILE A 59 -1.70 -8.27 -1.02
N LEU A 60 -2.19 -8.18 -2.25
CA LEU A 60 -1.59 -8.88 -3.39
C LEU A 60 -0.41 -8.08 -3.95
N THR A 61 0.65 -8.77 -4.39
CA THR A 61 1.75 -8.17 -5.16
C THR A 61 1.28 -7.55 -6.48
N SER A 62 0.10 -7.97 -6.96
CA SER A 62 -0.53 -7.38 -8.14
C SER A 62 -1.02 -5.95 -7.95
N ASP A 63 -1.18 -5.49 -6.70
CA ASP A 63 -1.68 -4.15 -6.37
C ASP A 63 -0.72 -3.05 -6.87
N PRO A 64 -1.24 -1.97 -7.49
CA PRO A 64 -0.41 -0.89 -8.04
C PRO A 64 0.43 -0.18 -6.98
N VAL A 65 -0.06 -0.03 -5.74
CA VAL A 65 0.69 0.62 -4.66
C VAL A 65 1.87 -0.23 -4.25
N ILE A 66 1.69 -1.56 -4.18
CA ILE A 66 2.76 -2.51 -3.84
C ILE A 66 3.86 -2.51 -4.91
N LYS A 67 3.49 -2.40 -6.18
CA LYS A 67 4.45 -2.26 -7.29
C LYS A 67 5.21 -0.95 -7.25
N GLU A 68 4.55 0.15 -6.86
CA GLU A 68 5.17 1.48 -6.79
C GLU A 68 6.16 1.58 -5.62
N ILE A 69 5.85 0.96 -4.46
CA ILE A 69 6.78 0.90 -3.31
C ILE A 69 7.86 -0.18 -3.43
N GLY A 70 7.70 -1.15 -4.34
CA GLY A 70 8.67 -2.22 -4.57
C GLY A 70 8.70 -3.30 -3.49
N ALA A 71 7.59 -3.57 -2.81
CA ALA A 71 7.52 -4.62 -1.79
C ALA A 71 7.35 -6.01 -2.42
N ASN A 72 7.96 -7.01 -1.80
CA ASN A 72 7.94 -8.40 -2.25
C ASN A 72 6.95 -9.24 -1.42
N ALA A 73 6.62 -10.44 -1.92
CA ALA A 73 5.81 -11.39 -1.17
C ALA A 73 6.52 -11.78 0.13
N GLY A 74 5.79 -11.71 1.25
CA GLY A 74 6.32 -11.93 2.60
C GLY A 74 6.60 -10.65 3.39
N ASP A 75 6.69 -9.50 2.71
CA ASP A 75 6.91 -8.21 3.38
C ASP A 75 5.65 -7.73 4.11
N VAL A 76 5.86 -6.91 5.15
CA VAL A 76 4.77 -6.26 5.87
C VAL A 76 4.79 -4.76 5.57
N VAL A 77 3.64 -4.25 5.13
CA VAL A 77 3.44 -2.84 4.80
C VAL A 77 2.64 -2.17 5.91
N GLU A 78 3.18 -1.09 6.46
CA GLU A 78 2.46 -0.14 7.31
C GLU A 78 1.70 0.85 6.43
N ILE A 79 0.42 1.05 6.75
CA ILE A 79 -0.44 2.03 6.11
C ILE A 79 -0.84 3.05 7.17
N THR A 80 -0.41 4.29 6.98
CA THR A 80 -0.75 5.40 7.87
C THR A 80 -1.80 6.27 7.20
N ARG A 81 -3.01 6.28 7.77
CA ARG A 81 -4.08 7.19 7.35
C ARG A 81 -4.31 8.26 8.39
N LYS A 82 -4.46 9.51 7.93
CA LYS A 82 -4.91 10.62 8.76
C LYS A 82 -6.44 10.57 8.84
N SER A 83 -6.97 10.56 10.06
CA SER A 83 -8.42 10.53 10.32
C SER A 83 -8.78 11.71 11.21
N GLU A 84 -9.85 12.41 10.86
CA GLU A 84 -10.32 13.60 11.59
C GLU A 84 -10.68 13.29 13.05
N THR A 85 -11.04 12.04 13.34
CA THR A 85 -11.50 11.60 14.67
C THR A 85 -10.39 11.17 15.64
N THR A 86 -9.23 10.72 15.15
CA THR A 86 -8.18 10.10 15.99
C THR A 86 -6.77 10.55 15.59
N GLY A 87 -6.65 11.50 14.66
CA GLY A 87 -5.38 12.00 14.15
C GLY A 87 -4.79 11.01 13.15
N GLU A 88 -4.19 9.93 13.64
CA GLU A 88 -3.44 8.97 12.82
C GLU A 88 -3.84 7.54 13.18
N SER A 89 -4.07 6.71 12.16
CA SER A 89 -4.37 5.29 12.32
C SER A 89 -3.43 4.45 11.47
N LYS A 90 -2.71 3.54 12.13
CA LYS A 90 -1.76 2.62 11.52
C LYS A 90 -2.41 1.26 11.27
N PHE A 91 -2.25 0.73 10.07
CA PHE A 91 -2.68 -0.61 9.69
C PHE A 91 -1.50 -1.40 9.14
N TYR A 92 -1.41 -2.68 9.49
CA TYR A 92 -0.33 -3.55 9.02
C TYR A 92 -0.89 -4.61 8.09
N ARG A 93 -0.27 -4.78 6.92
CA ARG A 93 -0.68 -5.75 5.90
C ARG A 93 0.47 -6.63 5.45
N LEU A 94 0.20 -7.92 5.26
CA LEU A 94 1.15 -8.89 4.72
C LEU A 94 0.99 -8.99 3.20
N VAL A 95 2.10 -8.84 2.46
CA VAL A 95 2.13 -9.01 1.00
C VAL A 95 2.14 -10.49 0.65
N ILE A 96 1.23 -10.89 -0.24
CA ILE A 96 1.10 -12.25 -0.78
C ILE A 96 1.10 -12.21 -2.32
N GLU A 97 1.49 -13.33 -2.94
CA GLU A 97 1.44 -13.49 -4.40
C GLU A 97 0.02 -13.62 -4.96
#